data_AF-D9WUB4-F1
#
_entry.id   AF-D9WUB4-F1
#
_cell.length_a   1.000
_cell.length_b   1.000
_cell.length_c   1.000
_cell.angle_alpha   90.00
_cell.angle_beta   90.00
_cell.angle_gamma   90.00
#
_symmetry.space_group_name_H-M   'P 1'
#
loop_
_entity.id
_entity.type
_entity.pdbx_description
1 polymer ?
#
loop_
_entity_poly.entity_id
_entity_poly.type
_entity_poly.pdbx_seq_one_letter_code
_entity_poly.pdbx_strand_id
1 'polypeptide(L)'
;MEAAMRWLVGWSSTASGPVPPEGRAIQPVGAQLLWSDPDPLWAVGDWRPDEVRVVQADPFTRLAVFGCCGATDEELRVGLFAARGGALRHLTAWPGSYTAVAQVGRRITIAGDLAGARPVFHTDWDGGTAYATAALPLADLIEAQLDVSHLGALLACPDSPEAVGDGTPYMGVRRVPPGHALVLRDGARDITGYEPTASLAVAAPPL
;
A
#
# COMPACT_ATOMS: atom_id res chain seq x y z
N MET A 1 15.16 20.78 -11.89
CA MET A 1 14.06 20.71 -10.91
C MET A 1 13.79 19.23 -10.74
N GLU A 2 14.37 18.63 -9.71
CA GLU A 2 14.22 17.19 -9.43
C GLU A 2 12.75 16.95 -9.08
N ALA A 3 12.09 16.03 -9.78
CA ALA A 3 10.73 15.66 -9.43
C ALA A 3 10.78 15.06 -8.02
N ALA A 4 10.20 15.74 -7.03
CA ALA A 4 10.10 15.19 -5.70
C ALA A 4 9.33 13.86 -5.78
N MET A 5 9.86 12.82 -5.14
CA MET A 5 9.22 11.50 -5.17
C MET A 5 7.88 11.59 -4.44
N ARG A 6 6.78 11.24 -5.12
CA ARG A 6 5.42 11.19 -4.56
C ARG A 6 5.12 9.80 -4.01
N TRP A 7 4.79 9.72 -2.74
CA TRP A 7 4.46 8.45 -2.10
C TRP A 7 3.44 8.65 -0.97
N LEU A 8 2.78 7.55 -0.60
CA LEU A 8 1.97 7.47 0.61
C LEU A 8 2.67 6.63 1.65
N VAL A 9 2.31 6.84 2.90
CA VAL A 9 2.77 6.02 4.03
C VAL A 9 1.72 5.99 5.11
N GLY A 10 1.62 4.85 5.79
CA GLY A 10 0.79 4.72 6.96
C GLY A 10 1.30 3.61 7.87
N TRP A 11 0.62 3.49 9.00
CA TRP A 11 0.94 2.50 10.01
C TRP A 11 -0.35 1.87 10.54
N SER A 12 -0.31 0.55 10.75
CA SER A 12 -1.31 -0.14 11.54
C SER A 12 -0.68 -0.60 12.85
N SER A 13 -1.18 -0.06 13.96
CA SER A 13 -0.73 -0.39 15.31
C SER A 13 -1.46 -1.62 15.86
N THR A 14 -0.84 -2.36 16.78
CA THR A 14 -1.57 -3.39 17.56
C THR A 14 -2.46 -2.72 18.60
N ALA A 15 -3.66 -3.27 18.83
CA ALA A 15 -4.61 -2.75 19.82
C ALA A 15 -4.07 -2.80 21.28
N SER A 16 -3.02 -3.57 21.52
CA SER A 16 -2.34 -3.73 22.82
C SER A 16 -0.90 -3.22 22.82
N GLY A 17 -0.48 -2.54 21.74
CA GLY A 17 0.84 -1.92 21.68
C GLY A 17 0.94 -0.80 22.73
N PRO A 18 2.13 -0.54 23.29
CA PRO A 18 2.33 0.64 24.11
C PRO A 18 1.85 1.87 23.33
N VAL A 19 1.05 2.74 23.96
CA VAL A 19 0.84 4.08 23.43
C VAL A 19 2.26 4.67 23.28
N PRO A 20 2.72 5.01 22.05
CA PRO A 20 4.04 5.58 21.90
C PRO A 20 4.12 6.79 22.84
N PRO A 21 5.17 6.90 23.66
CA PRO A 21 5.25 7.93 24.69
C PRO A 21 4.97 9.29 24.07
N GLU A 22 4.09 10.09 24.71
CA GLU A 22 3.74 11.45 24.30
C GLU A 22 5.04 12.23 24.02
N GLY A 23 5.36 12.44 22.74
CA GLY A 23 6.63 13.04 22.31
C GLY A 23 7.38 12.33 21.19
N ARG A 24 6.97 11.13 20.74
CA ARG A 24 7.61 10.44 19.60
C ARG A 24 6.62 9.88 18.57
N ALA A 25 5.63 10.68 18.17
CA ALA A 25 4.90 10.39 16.93
C ALA A 25 5.87 10.62 15.76
N ILE A 26 6.51 9.55 15.28
CA ILE A 26 7.33 9.61 14.06
C ILE A 26 6.38 9.96 12.91
N GLN A 27 6.57 11.15 12.35
CA GLN A 27 5.84 11.61 11.18
C GLN A 27 6.81 11.80 10.01
N PRO A 28 6.41 11.48 8.78
CA PRO A 28 7.27 11.70 7.62
C PRO A 28 7.47 13.20 7.39
N VAL A 29 8.70 13.60 7.05
CA VAL A 29 9.05 15.00 6.81
C VAL A 29 8.35 15.51 5.55
N GLY A 30 7.73 16.70 5.65
CA GLY A 30 7.01 17.31 4.52
C GLY A 30 5.70 16.61 4.15
N ALA A 31 5.18 15.76 5.03
CA ALA A 31 3.96 15.02 4.80
C ALA A 31 2.69 15.84 5.07
N GLN A 32 1.67 15.62 4.25
CA GLN A 32 0.30 16.00 4.53
C GLN A 32 -0.44 14.83 5.20
N LEU A 33 -0.97 15.06 6.40
CA LEU A 33 -1.83 14.09 7.08
C LEU A 33 -3.19 14.02 6.38
N LEU A 34 -3.62 12.84 5.95
CA LEU A 34 -4.96 12.61 5.39
C LEU A 34 -5.95 12.19 6.47
N TRP A 35 -5.49 11.37 7.42
CA TRP A 35 -6.21 11.07 8.64
C TRP A 35 -5.29 10.58 9.74
N SER A 36 -5.71 10.81 10.98
CA SER A 36 -4.96 10.53 12.21
C SER A 36 -5.32 9.17 12.82
N ASP A 37 -4.99 9.04 14.11
CA ASP A 37 -5.11 7.88 14.99
C ASP A 37 -6.37 7.02 14.83
N PRO A 38 -6.28 5.72 15.18
CA PRO A 38 -5.07 5.02 15.64
C PRO A 38 -4.13 4.55 14.52
N ASP A 39 -4.57 4.67 13.26
CA ASP A 39 -3.86 4.18 12.09
C ASP A 39 -3.69 5.32 11.06
N PRO A 40 -2.69 6.20 11.27
CA PRO A 40 -2.53 7.39 10.46
C PRO A 40 -2.11 7.08 9.02
N LEU A 41 -2.53 7.94 8.10
CA LEU A 41 -2.16 7.91 6.69
C LEU A 41 -1.69 9.30 6.25
N TRP A 42 -0.57 9.32 5.56
CA TRP A 42 0.05 10.52 5.03
C TRP A 42 0.27 10.45 3.52
N ALA A 43 0.22 11.62 2.88
CA ALA A 43 0.71 11.87 1.54
C ALA A 43 2.04 12.63 1.62
N VAL A 44 3.07 12.21 0.89
CA VAL A 44 4.39 12.84 0.89
C VAL A 44 4.81 13.20 -0.53
N GLY A 45 5.40 14.38 -0.70
CA GLY A 45 5.81 14.92 -1.99
C GLY A 45 4.83 15.97 -2.54
N ASP A 46 5.06 16.38 -3.77
CA ASP A 46 4.35 17.47 -4.45
C ASP A 46 3.04 17.00 -5.14
N TRP A 47 2.21 16.25 -4.41
CA TRP A 47 0.90 15.81 -4.90
C TRP A 47 0.04 16.99 -5.35
N ARG A 48 -0.60 16.86 -6.52
CA ARG A 48 -1.58 17.85 -6.95
C ARG A 48 -2.90 17.66 -6.18
N PRO A 49 -3.70 18.73 -5.97
CA PRO A 49 -4.97 18.62 -5.26
C PRO A 49 -5.95 17.60 -5.85
N ASP A 50 -5.89 17.36 -7.15
CA ASP A 50 -6.72 16.39 -7.88
C ASP A 50 -6.17 14.96 -7.87
N GLU A 51 -4.91 14.77 -7.47
CA GLU A 51 -4.24 13.46 -7.41
C GLU A 51 -4.38 12.79 -6.03
N VAL A 52 -4.84 13.49 -4.99
CA VAL A 52 -5.14 12.88 -3.69
C VAL A 52 -6.57 13.20 -3.31
N ARG A 53 -7.42 12.17 -3.33
CA ARG A 53 -8.85 12.31 -3.02
C ARG A 53 -9.22 11.41 -1.85
N VAL A 54 -9.92 11.98 -0.89
CA VAL A 54 -10.42 11.26 0.28
C VAL A 54 -11.93 11.34 0.30
N VAL A 55 -12.59 10.18 0.35
CA VAL A 55 -14.03 10.08 0.62
C VAL A 55 -14.25 9.41 1.97
N GLN A 56 -15.21 9.90 2.72
CA GLN A 56 -15.62 9.36 4.00
C GLN A 56 -17.11 9.01 3.94
N ALA A 57 -17.45 7.79 4.35
CA ALA A 57 -18.82 7.32 4.46
C ALA A 57 -19.37 7.50 5.88
N ASP A 58 -18.53 7.27 6.88
CA ASP A 58 -18.81 7.44 8.31
C ASP A 58 -17.49 7.69 9.09
N PRO A 59 -17.53 7.95 10.41
CA PRO A 59 -16.32 8.27 11.19
C PRO A 59 -15.17 7.23 11.09
N PHE A 60 -15.47 5.97 10.75
CA PHE A 60 -14.51 4.87 10.72
C PHE A 60 -14.38 4.21 9.34
N THR A 61 -15.11 4.69 8.34
CA THR A 61 -15.12 4.14 6.98
C THR A 61 -14.71 5.22 5.99
N ARG A 62 -13.47 5.13 5.49
CA ARG A 62 -12.85 6.12 4.60
C ARG A 62 -12.00 5.46 3.52
N LEU A 63 -11.83 6.17 2.41
CA LEU A 63 -11.04 5.75 1.27
C LEU A 63 -10.20 6.93 0.80
N ALA A 64 -8.89 6.72 0.70
CA ALA A 64 -7.99 7.62 0.00
C ALA A 64 -7.56 7.01 -1.33
N VAL A 65 -7.52 7.82 -2.38
CA VAL A 65 -7.00 7.44 -3.69
C VAL A 65 -5.86 8.38 -4.05
N PHE A 66 -4.73 7.80 -4.43
CA PHE A 66 -3.48 8.49 -4.76
C PHE A 66 -3.11 8.26 -6.22
N GLY A 67 -3.15 9.31 -7.04
CA GLY A 67 -2.89 9.31 -8.48
C GLY A 67 -4.12 9.72 -9.30
N CYS A 68 -4.01 9.56 -10.61
CA CYS A 68 -5.10 9.91 -11.53
C CYS A 68 -6.16 8.83 -11.50
N CYS A 69 -7.30 9.10 -10.87
CA CYS A 69 -8.45 8.19 -10.80
C CYS A 69 -9.67 8.83 -11.46
N GLY A 70 -10.25 8.15 -12.45
CA GLY A 70 -11.42 8.64 -13.20
C GLY A 70 -12.77 8.42 -12.51
N ALA A 71 -12.80 7.86 -11.30
CA ALA A 71 -14.03 7.68 -10.53
C ALA A 71 -14.54 8.99 -9.95
N THR A 72 -15.84 9.20 -9.94
CA THR A 72 -16.52 10.23 -9.15
C THR A 72 -16.49 9.88 -7.65
N ASP A 73 -16.71 10.87 -6.78
CA ASP A 73 -16.77 10.61 -5.33
C ASP A 73 -17.87 9.62 -4.96
N GLU A 74 -18.96 9.57 -5.72
CA GLU A 74 -20.04 8.61 -5.50
C GLU A 74 -19.61 7.18 -5.85
N GLU A 75 -18.93 6.99 -6.99
CA GLU A 75 -18.36 5.69 -7.37
C GLU A 75 -17.29 5.22 -6.37
N LEU A 76 -16.49 6.15 -5.82
CA LEU A 76 -15.54 5.85 -4.74
C LEU A 76 -16.26 5.36 -3.48
N ARG A 77 -17.38 6.00 -3.08
CA ARG A 77 -18.20 5.55 -1.94
C ARG A 77 -18.80 4.17 -2.18
N VAL A 78 -19.35 3.93 -3.38
CA VAL A 78 -19.88 2.61 -3.77
C VAL A 78 -18.80 1.54 -3.68
N GLY A 79 -17.60 1.79 -4.22
CA GLY A 79 -16.48 0.86 -4.13
C GLY A 79 -16.02 0.61 -2.69
N LEU A 80 -15.99 1.65 -1.85
CA LEU A 80 -15.68 1.52 -0.42
C LEU A 80 -16.70 0.61 0.30
N PHE A 81 -17.99 0.77 0.03
CA PHE A 81 -19.03 -0.10 0.60
C PHE A 81 -18.90 -1.56 0.11
N ALA A 82 -18.57 -1.79 -1.16
CA ALA A 82 -18.31 -3.14 -1.67
C ALA A 82 -17.06 -3.77 -1.01
N ALA A 83 -15.98 -3.01 -0.90
CA ALA A 83 -14.73 -3.45 -0.29
C ALA A 83 -14.88 -3.77 1.21
N ARG A 84 -15.79 -3.09 1.92
CA ARG A 84 -16.17 -3.44 3.30
C ARG A 84 -16.60 -4.91 3.43
N GLY A 85 -17.30 -5.45 2.44
CA GLY A 85 -17.68 -6.86 2.35
C GLY A 85 -16.59 -7.82 1.86
N GLY A 86 -15.37 -7.33 1.60
CA GLY A 86 -14.23 -8.13 1.12
C GLY A 86 -14.09 -8.16 -0.41
N ALA A 87 -14.93 -7.44 -1.15
CA ALA A 87 -14.87 -7.39 -2.61
C ALA A 87 -13.78 -6.40 -3.10
N LEU A 88 -12.51 -6.75 -2.86
CA LEU A 88 -11.37 -5.84 -3.03
C LEU A 88 -11.18 -5.33 -4.47
N ARG A 89 -11.55 -6.12 -5.49
CA ARG A 89 -11.50 -5.72 -6.91
C ARG A 89 -12.21 -4.39 -7.20
N HIS A 90 -13.19 -4.01 -6.39
CA HIS A 90 -13.92 -2.75 -6.58
C HIS A 90 -13.05 -1.52 -6.29
N LEU A 91 -11.93 -1.69 -5.57
CA LEU A 91 -10.95 -0.63 -5.32
C LEU A 91 -9.94 -0.45 -6.47
N THR A 92 -9.97 -1.31 -7.50
CA THR A 92 -9.01 -1.29 -8.62
C THR A 92 -9.68 -1.22 -9.98
N ALA A 93 -11.02 -1.16 -10.04
CA ALA A 93 -11.79 -1.24 -11.27
C ALA A 93 -11.99 0.11 -11.98
N TRP A 94 -11.62 1.22 -11.36
CA TRP A 94 -11.78 2.55 -11.97
C TRP A 94 -10.68 2.82 -13.00
N PRO A 95 -10.98 3.59 -14.06
CA PRO A 95 -9.97 3.97 -15.04
C PRO A 95 -8.91 4.89 -14.41
N GLY A 96 -7.65 4.69 -14.80
CA GLY A 96 -6.55 5.57 -14.42
C GLY A 96 -5.36 4.83 -13.82
N SER A 97 -4.49 5.59 -13.16
CA SER A 97 -3.27 5.12 -12.53
C SER A 97 -3.26 5.65 -11.10
N TYR A 98 -3.65 4.81 -10.15
CA TYR A 98 -3.79 5.21 -8.75
C TYR A 98 -3.53 4.04 -7.80
N THR A 99 -3.34 4.35 -6.53
CA THR A 99 -3.33 3.41 -5.40
C THR A 99 -4.47 3.76 -4.46
N ALA A 100 -5.27 2.75 -4.07
CA ALA A 100 -6.40 2.92 -3.17
C ALA A 100 -6.05 2.40 -1.77
N VAL A 101 -6.30 3.23 -0.75
CA VAL A 101 -6.19 2.88 0.67
C VAL A 101 -7.56 3.00 1.31
N ALA A 102 -8.19 1.87 1.59
CA ALA A 102 -9.48 1.81 2.27
C ALA A 102 -9.27 1.50 3.76
N GLN A 103 -9.96 2.23 4.63
CA GLN A 103 -10.06 1.90 6.04
C GLN A 103 -11.53 1.65 6.41
N VAL A 104 -11.76 0.53 7.08
CA VAL A 104 -13.05 0.14 7.63
C VAL A 104 -12.83 -0.30 9.08
N GLY A 105 -13.12 0.58 10.02
CA GLY A 105 -12.76 0.40 11.42
C GLY A 105 -11.23 0.25 11.55
N ARG A 106 -10.81 -0.88 12.11
CA ARG A 106 -9.41 -1.25 12.33
C ARG A 106 -8.77 -2.00 11.15
N ARG A 107 -9.53 -2.28 10.09
CA ARG A 107 -9.02 -2.92 8.89
C ARG A 107 -8.58 -1.87 7.88
N ILE A 108 -7.32 -1.93 7.47
CA ILE A 108 -6.78 -1.13 6.36
C ILE A 108 -6.54 -2.06 5.18
N THR A 109 -6.87 -1.62 3.99
CA THR A 109 -6.61 -2.35 2.75
C THR A 109 -5.92 -1.43 1.77
N ILE A 110 -4.73 -1.81 1.35
CA ILE A 110 -3.95 -1.12 0.34
C ILE A 110 -3.95 -2.01 -0.90
N ALA A 111 -4.66 -1.60 -1.94
CA ALA A 111 -4.69 -2.34 -3.20
C ALA A 111 -3.43 -2.02 -4.02
N GLY A 112 -2.57 -3.02 -4.21
CA GLY A 112 -1.57 -2.96 -5.26
C GLY A 112 -2.24 -3.00 -6.64
N ASP A 113 -1.52 -2.63 -7.70
CA ASP A 113 -2.03 -2.76 -9.06
C ASP A 113 -1.69 -4.15 -9.65
N LEU A 114 -2.41 -4.52 -10.71
CA LEU A 114 -2.23 -5.82 -11.38
C LEU A 114 -0.85 -5.96 -12.04
N ALA A 115 -0.27 -4.86 -12.54
CA ALA A 115 1.01 -4.88 -13.25
C ALA A 115 2.21 -4.70 -12.31
N GLY A 116 1.98 -4.36 -11.04
CA GLY A 116 3.01 -3.97 -10.09
C GLY A 116 3.68 -2.64 -10.41
N ALA A 117 3.10 -1.81 -11.29
CA ALA A 117 3.62 -0.50 -11.68
C ALA A 117 3.53 0.54 -10.54
N ARG A 118 2.64 0.30 -9.57
CA ARG A 118 2.44 1.08 -8.34
C ARG A 118 2.68 0.17 -7.13
N PRO A 119 3.96 -0.08 -6.80
CA PRO A 119 4.31 -1.03 -5.76
C PRO A 119 3.82 -0.55 -4.40
N VAL A 120 3.42 -1.51 -3.57
CA VAL A 120 3.17 -1.32 -2.14
C VAL A 120 4.25 -2.10 -1.40
N PHE A 121 4.82 -1.49 -0.38
CA PHE A 121 5.83 -2.08 0.48
C PHE A 121 5.33 -2.10 1.92
N HIS A 122 5.88 -3.00 2.71
CA HIS A 122 5.59 -3.10 4.14
C HIS A 122 6.81 -3.56 4.93
N THR A 123 6.80 -3.26 6.23
CA THR A 123 7.78 -3.73 7.20
C THR A 123 7.15 -3.85 8.58
N ASP A 124 7.70 -4.71 9.43
CA ASP A 124 7.37 -4.77 10.85
C ASP A 124 7.92 -3.53 11.54
N TRP A 125 7.07 -2.79 12.26
CA TRP A 125 7.49 -1.58 12.98
C TRP A 125 6.61 -1.30 14.19
N ASP A 126 7.26 -1.02 15.33
CA ASP A 126 6.65 -0.70 16.62
C ASP A 126 5.50 -1.64 17.04
N GLY A 127 5.74 -2.94 16.91
CA GLY A 127 4.75 -3.97 17.24
C GLY A 127 3.55 -4.05 16.29
N GLY A 128 3.58 -3.35 15.15
CA GLY A 128 2.58 -3.39 14.09
C GLY A 128 3.22 -3.48 12.71
N THR A 129 2.50 -3.00 11.68
CA THR A 129 2.99 -3.00 10.29
C THR A 129 2.96 -1.58 9.72
N ALA A 130 4.13 -1.07 9.33
CA ALA A 130 4.23 0.14 8.51
C ALA A 130 4.15 -0.23 7.02
N TYR A 131 3.56 0.64 6.21
CA TYR A 131 3.42 0.44 4.78
C TYR A 131 3.62 1.74 4.01
N ALA A 132 4.10 1.65 2.77
CA ALA A 132 4.31 2.80 1.90
C ALA A 132 4.30 2.40 0.41
N THR A 133 4.20 3.36 -0.50
CA THR A 133 4.43 3.14 -1.94
C THR A 133 5.88 3.41 -2.38
N ALA A 134 6.77 3.64 -1.42
CA ALA A 134 8.21 3.73 -1.61
C ALA A 134 8.93 2.89 -0.56
N ALA A 135 9.92 2.11 -0.97
CA ALA A 135 10.64 1.20 -0.05
C ALA A 135 11.63 1.94 0.85
N LEU A 136 12.32 2.96 0.31
CA LEU A 136 13.38 3.68 1.03
C LEU A 136 12.91 4.34 2.33
N PRO A 137 11.74 5.00 2.42
CA PRO A 137 11.25 5.53 3.69
C PRO A 137 10.98 4.46 4.76
N LEU A 138 10.57 3.25 4.35
CA LEU A 138 10.42 2.15 5.29
C LEU A 138 11.79 1.62 5.73
N ALA A 139 12.75 1.57 4.82
CA ALA A 139 14.12 1.19 5.13
C ALA A 139 14.77 2.16 6.12
N ASP A 140 14.57 3.47 5.92
CA ASP A 140 15.02 4.53 6.84
C ASP A 140 14.35 4.38 8.22
N LEU A 141 13.04 4.14 8.24
CA LEU A 141 12.25 3.95 9.47
C LEU A 141 12.77 2.81 10.37
N ILE A 142 13.26 1.72 9.77
CA ILE A 142 13.80 0.56 10.51
C ILE A 142 15.33 0.49 10.51
N GLU A 143 16.01 1.53 10.01
CA GLU A 143 17.48 1.57 9.83
C GLU A 143 18.02 0.32 9.09
N ALA A 144 17.32 -0.08 8.03
CA ALA A 144 17.58 -1.32 7.30
C ALA A 144 19.00 -1.36 6.69
N GLN A 145 19.62 -2.53 6.77
CA GLN A 145 20.82 -2.85 6.00
C GLN A 145 20.48 -3.20 4.54
N LEU A 146 21.46 -3.12 3.65
CA LEU A 146 21.32 -3.58 2.27
C LEU A 146 21.37 -5.11 2.17
N ASP A 147 20.50 -5.68 1.34
CA ASP A 147 20.54 -7.08 0.94
C ASP A 147 21.47 -7.25 -0.27
N VAL A 148 22.72 -7.62 -0.01
CA VAL A 148 23.74 -7.82 -1.06
C VAL A 148 23.36 -8.98 -1.99
N SER A 149 22.65 -9.99 -1.50
CA SER A 149 22.19 -11.12 -2.34
C SER A 149 21.10 -10.68 -3.30
N HIS A 150 20.14 -9.87 -2.83
CA HIS A 150 19.12 -9.25 -3.68
C HIS A 150 19.76 -8.37 -4.76
N LEU A 151 20.70 -7.51 -4.38
CA LEU A 151 21.42 -6.65 -5.33
C LEU A 151 22.24 -7.47 -6.34
N GLY A 152 22.91 -8.54 -5.87
CA GLY A 152 23.63 -9.47 -6.73
C GLY A 152 22.72 -10.16 -7.75
N ALA A 153 21.51 -10.56 -7.34
CA ALA A 153 20.51 -11.14 -8.23
C ALA A 153 20.02 -10.13 -9.28
N LEU A 154 19.77 -8.87 -8.91
CA LEU A 154 19.41 -7.81 -9.87
C LEU A 154 20.53 -7.54 -10.88
N LEU A 155 21.79 -7.61 -10.47
CA LEU A 155 22.94 -7.44 -11.37
C LEU A 155 23.13 -8.65 -12.28
N ALA A 156 22.91 -9.87 -11.78
CA ALA A 156 23.07 -11.10 -12.54
C ALA A 156 21.92 -11.35 -13.52
N CYS A 157 20.69 -10.97 -13.16
CA CYS A 157 19.46 -11.25 -13.89
C CYS A 157 18.52 -10.02 -13.93
N PRO A 158 18.92 -8.91 -14.58
CA PRO A 158 18.17 -7.65 -14.54
C PRO A 158 16.77 -7.72 -15.17
N ASP A 159 16.56 -8.62 -16.13
CA ASP A 159 15.29 -8.78 -16.85
C ASP A 159 14.37 -9.85 -16.21
N SER A 160 14.77 -10.41 -15.07
CA SER A 160 14.05 -11.48 -14.35
C SER A 160 13.59 -11.00 -12.96
N PRO A 161 12.48 -10.23 -12.85
CA PRO A 161 11.97 -9.77 -11.57
C PRO A 161 11.62 -10.92 -10.61
N GLU A 162 11.30 -12.10 -11.13
CA GLU A 162 11.08 -13.32 -10.35
C GLU A 162 12.31 -13.79 -9.56
N ALA A 163 13.52 -13.42 -9.99
CA ALA A 163 14.76 -13.80 -9.33
C ALA A 163 14.88 -13.22 -7.91
N VAL A 164 14.16 -12.14 -7.62
CA VAL A 164 14.18 -11.48 -6.31
C VAL A 164 12.88 -11.63 -5.51
N GLY A 165 11.86 -12.26 -6.11
CA GLY A 165 10.54 -12.45 -5.50
C GLY A 165 9.97 -11.16 -4.90
N ASP A 166 9.42 -11.29 -3.69
CA ASP A 166 8.82 -10.18 -2.93
C ASP A 166 9.84 -9.36 -2.10
N GLY A 167 11.13 -9.60 -2.33
CA GLY A 167 12.21 -8.90 -1.65
C GLY A 167 12.37 -7.46 -2.12
N THR A 168 13.16 -6.69 -1.38
CA THR A 168 13.68 -5.40 -1.82
C THR A 168 15.19 -5.36 -1.55
N PRO A 169 15.93 -4.36 -2.06
CA PRO A 169 17.32 -4.16 -1.68
C PRO A 169 17.54 -3.86 -0.19
N TYR A 170 16.48 -3.66 0.60
CA TYR A 170 16.54 -3.32 2.01
C TYR A 170 16.04 -4.49 2.86
N MET A 171 16.91 -5.00 3.74
CA MET A 171 16.57 -6.08 4.65
C MET A 171 15.38 -5.70 5.53
N GLY A 172 14.38 -6.58 5.64
CA GLY A 172 13.18 -6.35 6.44
C GLY A 172 12.08 -5.53 5.75
N VAL A 173 12.34 -4.98 4.55
CA VAL A 173 11.30 -4.34 3.71
C VAL A 173 10.89 -5.30 2.61
N ARG A 174 9.59 -5.53 2.49
CA ARG A 174 9.00 -6.48 1.53
C ARG A 174 8.02 -5.78 0.62
N ARG A 175 7.93 -6.26 -0.62
CA ARG A 175 6.98 -5.77 -1.62
C ARG A 175 5.74 -6.65 -1.60
N VAL A 176 4.57 -6.05 -1.74
CA VAL A 176 3.31 -6.75 -2.03
C VAL A 176 3.37 -7.26 -3.48
N PRO A 177 3.10 -8.55 -3.75
CA PRO A 177 3.12 -9.07 -5.11
C PRO A 177 2.13 -8.32 -6.02
N PRO A 178 2.42 -8.19 -7.33
CA PRO A 178 1.44 -7.68 -8.30
C PRO A 178 0.09 -8.42 -8.20
N GLY A 179 -1.01 -7.69 -8.36
CA GLY A 179 -2.36 -8.26 -8.26
C GLY A 179 -2.82 -8.66 -6.85
N HIS A 180 -2.08 -8.26 -5.81
CA HIS A 180 -2.44 -8.50 -4.42
C HIS A 180 -2.70 -7.19 -3.67
N ALA A 181 -3.48 -7.30 -2.60
CA ALA A 181 -3.69 -6.23 -1.63
C ALA A 181 -3.00 -6.58 -0.31
N LEU A 182 -2.44 -5.56 0.34
CA LEU A 182 -2.03 -5.64 1.74
C LEU A 182 -3.24 -5.34 2.61
N VAL A 183 -3.63 -6.29 3.45
CA VAL A 183 -4.72 -6.14 4.41
C VAL A 183 -4.11 -6.10 5.81
N LEU A 184 -4.30 -5.00 6.52
CA LEU A 184 -3.84 -4.84 7.90
C LEU A 184 -5.02 -4.88 8.85
N ARG A 185 -4.87 -5.55 9.98
CA ARG A 185 -5.86 -5.59 11.07
C ARG A 185 -5.11 -5.66 12.39
N ASP A 186 -5.25 -4.61 13.20
CA ASP A 186 -4.61 -4.52 14.51
C ASP A 186 -3.10 -4.82 14.43
N GLY A 187 -2.42 -4.20 13.45
CA GLY A 187 -0.99 -4.36 13.20
C GLY A 187 -0.58 -5.67 12.53
N ALA A 188 -1.44 -6.69 12.54
CA ALA A 188 -1.21 -7.92 11.78
C ALA A 188 -1.46 -7.66 10.29
N ARG A 189 -0.62 -8.27 9.44
CA ARG A 189 -0.74 -8.20 7.98
C ARG A 189 -1.21 -9.52 7.38
N ASP A 190 -1.98 -9.41 6.32
CA ASP A 190 -2.30 -10.46 5.37
C ASP A 190 -2.10 -9.94 3.95
N ILE A 191 -1.75 -10.82 3.01
CA ILE A 191 -1.56 -10.49 1.59
C ILE A 191 -2.54 -11.34 0.80
N THR A 192 -3.51 -10.69 0.17
CA THR A 192 -4.62 -11.37 -0.49
C THR A 192 -4.66 -11.01 -1.98
N GLY A 193 -4.65 -12.02 -2.86
CA GLY A 193 -4.95 -11.83 -4.27
C GLY A 193 -6.40 -11.38 -4.45
N TYR A 194 -6.65 -10.32 -5.22
CA TYR A 194 -8.00 -9.77 -5.39
C TYR A 194 -8.65 -10.12 -6.74
N GLU A 195 -7.88 -10.71 -7.66
CA GLU A 195 -8.37 -11.22 -8.94
C GLU A 195 -8.50 -12.75 -8.88
N PRO A 196 -9.54 -13.36 -9.47
CA PRO A 196 -9.67 -14.81 -9.51
C PRO A 196 -8.48 -15.42 -10.27
N THR A 197 -7.80 -16.39 -9.65
CA THR A 197 -6.79 -17.19 -10.35
C THR A 197 -7.51 -18.14 -11.29
N ALA A 198 -7.65 -17.77 -12.58
CA ALA A 198 -8.08 -18.72 -13.59
C ALA A 198 -6.96 -19.73 -13.83
N SER A 199 -7.30 -21.03 -13.83
CA SER A 199 -6.33 -22.07 -14.16
C SER A 199 -5.86 -21.89 -15.61
N LEU A 200 -4.55 -21.72 -15.79
CA LEU A 200 -3.93 -21.63 -17.12
C LEU A 200 -4.18 -22.89 -17.97
N ALA A 201 -4.45 -24.04 -17.34
CA ALA A 201 -4.79 -25.28 -18.04
C ALA A 201 -6.17 -25.25 -18.74
N VAL A 202 -7.07 -24.35 -18.34
CA VAL A 202 -8.43 -24.23 -18.89
C VAL A 202 -8.54 -23.12 -19.94
N ALA A 203 -7.56 -22.21 -20.00
CA ALA A 203 -7.58 -21.05 -20.89
C ALA A 203 -6.92 -21.29 -22.27
N ALA A 204 -6.45 -22.52 -22.55
CA ALA A 204 -5.95 -22.86 -23.87
C ALA A 204 -7.10 -22.78 -24.90
N PRO A 205 -6.95 -22.05 -26.02
CA PRO A 205 -7.92 -22.11 -27.10
C PRO A 205 -8.05 -23.55 -27.60
N PRO A 206 -9.25 -24.02 -27.97
CA PRO A 206 -9.37 -25.28 -28.68
C PRO A 206 -8.54 -25.19 -29.98
N LEU A 207 -7.71 -26.22 -30.21
CA LEU A 207 -6.93 -26.40 -31.44
C LEU A 207 -7.83 -26.62 -32.66
#